data_AF-A0A3G9JD94-F1
#
_entry.id   AF-A0A3G9JD94-F1
#
_cell.length_a   1.000
_cell.length_b   1.000
_cell.length_c   1.000
_cell.angle_alpha   90.00
_cell.angle_beta   90.00
_cell.angle_gamma   90.00
#
_symmetry.space_group_name_H-M   'P 1'
#
loop_
_entity.id
_entity.type
_entity.pdbx_description
1 polymer ?
#
loop_
_entity_poly.entity_id
_entity_poly.type
_entity_poly.pdbx_seq_one_letter_code
_entity_poly.pdbx_strand_id
1 'polypeptide(L)'
;MEINITELNYFAVLVGGLVYMAFGAAYYSPVLFGRTWMQLNKANLDKRKSKLPMYVASPIVAFLSSFLMAVIVQAASVDDIGSGILLGLIVGLLLAVAYLKNAAFGLMSRKEYAIAIGDHGIALHS
;
A
#
# COMPACT_ATOMS: atom_id res chain seq x y z
N MET A 1 -24.25 -7.34 7.95
CA MET A 1 -23.21 -8.36 7.74
C MET A 1 -22.34 -8.37 8.98
N GLU A 2 -22.12 -9.54 9.56
CA GLU A 2 -21.29 -9.70 10.75
C GLU A 2 -19.84 -9.93 10.30
N ILE A 3 -18.89 -9.19 10.85
CA ILE A 3 -17.47 -9.40 10.58
C ILE A 3 -17.00 -10.53 11.48
N ASN A 4 -16.58 -11.64 10.89
CA ASN A 4 -16.03 -12.77 11.63
C ASN A 4 -14.54 -12.94 11.30
N ILE A 5 -13.71 -12.47 12.22
CA ILE A 5 -12.25 -12.53 12.08
C ILE A 5 -11.72 -13.98 12.06
N THR A 6 -12.40 -14.94 12.69
CA THR A 6 -11.92 -16.33 12.73
C THR A 6 -12.20 -17.07 11.43
N GLU A 7 -13.14 -16.58 10.62
CA GLU A 7 -13.51 -17.14 9.31
C GLU A 7 -12.72 -16.52 8.15
N LEU A 8 -11.80 -15.58 8.42
CA LEU A 8 -10.95 -15.03 7.38
C LEU A 8 -10.04 -16.10 6.79
N ASN A 9 -9.80 -16.03 5.48
CA ASN A 9 -8.82 -16.89 4.83
C ASN A 9 -7.39 -16.43 5.18
N TYR A 10 -6.85 -16.96 6.27
CA TYR A 10 -5.49 -16.63 6.74
C TYR A 10 -4.40 -16.99 5.73
N PHE A 11 -4.64 -17.97 4.86
CA PHE A 11 -3.71 -18.28 3.77
C PHE A 11 -3.69 -17.15 2.73
N ALA A 12 -4.86 -16.62 2.35
CA ALA A 12 -4.95 -15.45 1.48
C ALA A 12 -4.34 -14.20 2.13
N VAL A 13 -4.47 -14.01 3.45
CA VAL A 13 -3.80 -12.92 4.19
C VAL A 13 -2.27 -13.06 4.13
N LEU A 14 -1.75 -14.27 4.30
CA LEU A 14 -0.31 -14.53 4.21
C LEU A 14 0.21 -14.25 2.79
N VAL A 15 -0.47 -14.79 1.77
CA VAL A 15 -0.11 -14.57 0.37
C VAL A 15 -0.21 -13.10 0.00
N GLY A 16 -1.29 -12.42 0.38
CA GLY A 16 -1.48 -10.99 0.13
C GLY A 16 -0.41 -10.12 0.79
N GLY A 17 -0.01 -10.44 2.03
CA GLY A 17 1.09 -9.75 2.69
C GLY A 17 2.43 -9.95 1.96
N LEU A 18 2.73 -11.17 1.50
CA LEU A 18 3.94 -11.44 0.72
C LEU A 18 3.93 -10.72 -0.63
N VAL A 19 2.80 -10.70 -1.32
CA VAL A 19 2.67 -9.97 -2.60
C VAL A 19 2.82 -8.47 -2.38
N TYR A 20 2.22 -7.92 -1.32
CA TYR A 20 2.39 -6.52 -0.96
C TYR A 20 3.87 -6.17 -0.69
N MET A 21 4.59 -7.03 0.03
CA MET A 21 6.03 -6.85 0.26
C MET A 21 6.84 -6.90 -1.03
N ALA A 22 6.58 -7.89 -1.89
CA ALA A 22 7.28 -8.04 -3.17
C ALA A 22 7.03 -6.84 -4.08
N PHE A 23 5.77 -6.37 -4.13
CA PHE A 23 5.39 -5.18 -4.87
C PHE A 23 6.11 -3.94 -4.35
N GLY A 24 6.06 -3.68 -3.03
CA GLY A 24 6.76 -2.53 -2.44
C GLY A 24 8.27 -2.58 -2.69
N ALA A 25 8.89 -3.75 -2.58
CA ALA A 25 10.31 -3.92 -2.89
C ALA A 25 10.62 -3.63 -4.37
N ALA A 26 9.78 -4.07 -5.30
CA ALA A 26 9.93 -3.79 -6.72
C ALA A 26 9.70 -2.30 -7.03
N TYR A 27 8.62 -1.71 -6.52
CA TYR A 27 8.20 -0.33 -6.80
C TYR A 27 9.23 0.71 -6.32
N TYR A 28 9.77 0.51 -5.11
CA TYR A 28 10.83 1.35 -4.55
C TYR A 28 12.24 0.85 -4.87
N SER A 29 12.40 -0.09 -5.81
CA SER A 29 13.71 -0.51 -6.29
C SER A 29 14.41 0.60 -7.10
N PRO A 30 15.75 0.51 -7.31
CA PRO A 30 16.47 1.44 -8.17
C PRO A 30 16.07 1.41 -9.64
N VAL A 31 15.31 0.40 -10.07
CA VAL A 31 14.87 0.18 -11.46
C VAL A 31 13.59 0.97 -11.76
N LEU A 32 12.66 1.02 -10.80
CA LEU A 32 11.42 1.77 -10.91
C LEU A 32 11.58 3.17 -10.28
N PHE A 33 10.91 3.43 -9.15
CA PHE A 33 10.79 4.78 -8.61
C PHE A 33 11.71 5.07 -7.42
N GLY A 34 12.48 4.09 -6.95
CA GLY A 34 13.33 4.22 -5.76
C GLY A 34 14.35 5.34 -5.83
N ARG A 35 15.03 5.52 -6.98
CA ARG A 35 16.01 6.61 -7.17
C ARG A 35 15.36 7.98 -7.05
N THR A 36 14.23 8.16 -7.72
CA THR A 36 13.47 9.40 -7.72
C THR A 36 12.91 9.71 -6.34
N TRP A 37 12.30 8.72 -5.67
CA TRP A 37 11.78 8.87 -4.32
C TRP A 37 12.87 9.26 -3.32
N MET A 38 14.04 8.60 -3.38
CA MET A 38 15.18 8.93 -2.52
C MET A 38 15.66 10.36 -2.75
N GLN A 39 15.75 10.83 -4.00
CA GLN A 39 16.16 12.20 -4.32
C GLN A 39 15.20 13.24 -3.74
N LEU A 40 13.89 13.00 -3.83
CA LEU A 40 12.86 13.88 -3.29
C LEU A 40 12.88 13.89 -1.75
N ASN A 41 13.24 12.76 -1.13
CA ASN A 41 13.19 12.58 0.33
C ASN A 41 14.55 12.66 1.05
N LYS A 42 15.65 13.01 0.37
CA LYS A 42 17.02 13.01 0.94
C LYS A 42 17.10 13.72 2.28
N ALA A 43 16.61 14.96 2.34
CA ALA A 43 16.66 15.78 3.55
C ALA A 43 15.94 15.16 4.75
N ASN A 44 14.91 14.34 4.50
CA ASN A 44 14.18 13.61 5.54
C ASN A 44 14.91 12.32 5.94
N LEU A 45 15.58 11.66 4.98
CA LEU A 45 16.35 10.45 5.22
C LEU A 45 17.61 10.73 6.05
N ASP A 46 18.30 11.83 5.76
CA ASP A 46 19.53 12.22 6.47
C ASP A 46 19.26 12.61 7.94
N LYS A 47 18.04 13.03 8.25
CA LYS A 47 17.60 13.32 9.63
C LYS A 47 17.28 12.06 10.44
N ARG A 48 17.16 10.88 9.83
CA ARG A 48 16.81 9.64 10.55
C ARG A 48 18.06 9.00 11.15
N LYS A 49 18.05 8.81 12.47
CA LYS A 49 19.17 8.24 13.25
C LYS A 49 19.42 6.74 12.99
N SER A 50 18.40 5.96 12.58
CA SER A 50 18.54 4.53 12.28
C SER A 50 17.51 4.07 11.25
N LYS A 51 17.94 3.18 10.35
CA LYS A 51 17.07 2.52 9.35
C LYS A 51 16.46 1.21 9.87
N LEU A 52 16.96 0.67 10.99
CA LEU A 52 16.54 -0.62 11.54
C LEU A 52 15.03 -0.71 11.85
N PRO A 53 14.37 0.33 12.43
CA PRO A 53 12.93 0.29 12.67
C PRO A 53 12.12 0.13 11.38
N MET A 54 12.62 0.62 10.24
CA MET A 54 11.90 0.61 8.96
C MET A 54 11.88 -0.79 8.35
N TYR A 55 12.99 -1.54 8.46
CA TYR A 55 13.09 -2.92 7.95
C TYR A 55 12.22 -3.91 8.74
N VAL A 56 12.04 -3.68 10.04
CA VAL A 56 11.18 -4.53 10.88
C VAL A 56 9.70 -4.12 10.76
N ALA A 57 9.42 -2.82 10.68
CA ALA A 57 8.04 -2.34 10.57
C ALA A 57 7.41 -2.68 9.21
N SER A 58 8.19 -2.69 8.12
CA SER A 58 7.64 -2.89 6.77
C SER A 58 6.91 -4.23 6.58
N PRO A 59 7.47 -5.39 6.97
CA PRO A 59 6.74 -6.67 6.92
C PRO A 59 5.48 -6.66 7.79
N ILE A 60 5.56 -6.11 9.01
CA ILE A 60 4.41 -6.04 9.93
C ILE A 60 3.28 -5.21 9.30
N VAL A 61 3.62 -4.06 8.73
CA VAL A 61 2.66 -3.20 8.03
C VAL A 61 2.07 -3.94 6.82
N ALA A 62 2.87 -4.66 6.04
CA ALA A 62 2.38 -5.42 4.89
C ALA A 62 1.33 -6.48 5.28
N PHE A 63 1.62 -7.30 6.29
CA PHE A 63 0.68 -8.31 6.78
C PHE A 63 -0.55 -7.69 7.43
N LEU A 64 -0.39 -6.60 8.19
CA LEU A 64 -1.50 -5.87 8.78
C LEU A 64 -2.41 -5.27 7.69
N SER A 65 -1.83 -4.65 6.65
CA SER A 65 -2.57 -4.14 5.50
C SER A 65 -3.33 -5.27 4.77
N SER A 66 -2.69 -6.42 4.56
CA SER A 66 -3.36 -7.58 3.95
C SER A 66 -4.49 -8.13 4.82
N PHE A 67 -4.32 -8.14 6.14
CA PHE A 67 -5.37 -8.55 7.08
C PHE A 67 -6.57 -7.60 7.04
N LEU A 68 -6.33 -6.29 7.08
CA LEU A 68 -7.39 -5.28 6.98
C LEU A 68 -8.10 -5.37 5.62
N MET A 69 -7.37 -5.63 4.53
CA MET A 69 -8.00 -5.88 3.24
C MET A 69 -8.91 -7.10 3.26
N ALA A 70 -8.51 -8.19 3.91
CA ALA A 70 -9.36 -9.38 4.05
C ALA A 70 -10.65 -9.08 4.83
N VAL A 71 -10.58 -8.22 5.85
CA VAL A 71 -11.78 -7.74 6.57
C VAL A 71 -12.69 -6.93 5.66
N ILE A 72 -12.14 -6.05 4.81
CA ILE A 72 -12.93 -5.27 3.85
C ILE A 72 -13.58 -6.18 2.81
N VAL A 73 -12.85 -7.16 2.26
CA VAL A 73 -13.36 -8.16 1.32
C VAL A 73 -14.53 -8.93 1.94
N GLN A 74 -14.38 -9.39 3.19
CA GLN A 74 -15.46 -10.06 3.92
C GLN A 74 -16.66 -9.13 4.11
N ALA A 75 -16.45 -7.91 4.59
CA ALA A 75 -17.51 -6.92 4.84
C ALA A 75 -18.22 -6.45 3.57
N ALA A 76 -17.55 -6.52 2.42
CA ALA A 76 -18.10 -6.20 1.11
C ALA A 76 -18.76 -7.40 0.42
N SER A 77 -18.71 -8.60 1.02
CA SER A 77 -19.14 -9.87 0.40
C SER A 77 -18.55 -10.06 -1.01
N VAL A 78 -17.26 -9.75 -1.15
CA VAL A 78 -16.52 -9.99 -2.39
C VAL A 78 -16.17 -11.47 -2.45
N ASP A 79 -16.72 -12.18 -3.42
CA ASP A 79 -16.59 -13.62 -3.61
C ASP A 79 -16.00 -14.02 -4.97
N ASP A 80 -15.76 -13.05 -5.87
CA ASP A 80 -15.16 -13.27 -7.18
C ASP A 80 -14.01 -12.30 -7.49
N ILE A 81 -13.21 -12.66 -8.50
CA ILE A 81 -12.02 -11.90 -8.90
C ILE A 81 -12.40 -10.50 -9.42
N GLY A 82 -13.52 -10.38 -10.16
CA GLY A 82 -13.97 -9.11 -10.73
C GLY A 82 -14.39 -8.10 -9.67
N SER A 83 -15.19 -8.52 -8.69
CA SER A 83 -15.56 -7.67 -7.56
C SER A 83 -14.35 -7.33 -6.67
N GLY A 84 -13.38 -8.25 -6.53
CA GLY A 84 -12.10 -8.00 -5.87
C GLY A 84 -11.27 -6.91 -6.56
N ILE A 85 -11.14 -6.97 -7.90
CA ILE A 85 -10.45 -5.94 -8.69
C ILE A 85 -11.15 -4.58 -8.54
N LEU A 86 -12.48 -4.56 -8.63
CA LEU A 86 -13.26 -3.32 -8.47
C LEU A 86 -13.07 -2.72 -7.07
N LEU A 87 -13.10 -3.55 -6.03
CA LEU A 87 -12.84 -3.12 -4.65
C LEU A 87 -11.43 -2.53 -4.51
N GLY A 88 -10.42 -3.20 -5.06
CA GLY A 88 -9.04 -2.70 -5.09
C GLY A 88 -8.92 -1.34 -5.78
N LEU A 89 -9.59 -1.17 -6.93
CA LEU A 89 -9.66 0.11 -7.65
C LEU A 89 -10.29 1.22 -6.82
N ILE A 90 -11.41 0.94 -6.14
CA ILE A 90 -12.10 1.91 -5.30
C ILE A 90 -11.20 2.33 -4.13
N VAL A 91 -10.54 1.37 -3.47
CA VAL A 91 -9.59 1.65 -2.37
C VAL A 91 -8.40 2.47 -2.87
N GLY A 92 -7.82 2.11 -4.02
CA GLY A 92 -6.72 2.84 -4.64
C GLY A 92 -7.10 4.29 -4.97
N LEU A 93 -8.28 4.51 -5.55
CA LEU A 93 -8.82 5.84 -5.84
C LEU A 93 -9.08 6.65 -4.56
N LEU A 94 -9.62 6.01 -3.51
CA LEU A 94 -9.83 6.65 -2.22
C LEU A 94 -8.50 7.14 -1.61
N LEU A 95 -7.45 6.31 -1.67
CA LEU A 95 -6.12 6.70 -1.22
C LEU A 95 -5.55 7.83 -2.09
N ALA A 96 -5.72 7.78 -3.41
CA ALA A 96 -5.28 8.85 -4.30
C ALA A 96 -5.93 10.20 -3.95
N VAL A 97 -7.24 10.21 -3.67
CA VAL A 97 -7.94 11.42 -3.20
C VAL A 97 -7.42 11.87 -1.82
N ALA A 98 -7.13 10.94 -0.91
CA ALA A 98 -6.56 11.27 0.39
C ALA A 98 -5.17 11.94 0.26
N TYR A 99 -4.33 11.48 -0.67
CA TYR A 99 -3.04 12.10 -0.97
C TYR A 99 -3.18 13.42 -1.75
N LEU A 100 -4.22 13.60 -2.55
CA LEU A 100 -4.46 14.82 -3.30
C LEU A 100 -4.64 16.01 -2.36
N LYS A 101 -5.33 15.78 -1.22
CA LYS A 101 -5.42 16.76 -0.13
C LYS A 101 -4.05 17.23 0.32
N ASN A 102 -3.11 16.31 0.55
CA ASN A 102 -1.76 16.65 1.01
C ASN A 102 -0.98 17.45 -0.05
N ALA A 103 -1.14 17.10 -1.32
CA ALA A 103 -0.57 17.87 -2.42
C ALA A 103 -1.19 19.29 -2.51
N ALA A 104 -2.50 19.41 -2.33
CA ALA A 104 -3.22 20.70 -2.35
C ALA A 104 -2.78 21.65 -1.24
N PHE A 105 -2.45 21.14 -0.05
CA PHE A 105 -1.89 21.93 1.06
C PHE A 105 -0.37 22.18 0.94
N GLY A 106 0.28 21.73 -0.15
CA GLY A 106 1.71 21.90 -0.33
C GLY A 106 2.59 21.02 0.58
N LEU A 107 2.00 20.02 1.23
CA LEU A 107 2.70 19.07 2.10
C LEU A 107 3.42 17.97 1.30
N MET A 108 3.13 17.87 0.00
CA MET A 108 3.66 16.86 -0.90
C MET A 108 3.87 17.49 -2.29
N SER A 109 5.04 17.29 -2.89
CA SER A 109 5.30 17.74 -4.26
C SER A 109 4.48 16.94 -5.27
N ARG A 110 4.25 17.49 -6.47
CA ARG A 110 3.52 16.78 -7.55
C ARG A 110 4.18 15.44 -7.93
N LYS A 111 5.51 15.36 -7.82
CA LYS A 111 6.27 14.13 -8.11
C LYS A 111 6.11 13.09 -7.00
N GLU A 112 6.13 13.51 -5.73
CA GLU A 112 5.85 12.61 -4.60
C GLU A 112 4.42 12.11 -4.64
N TYR A 113 3.46 12.98 -4.99
CA TYR A 113 2.07 12.61 -5.19
C TYR A 113 1.93 11.55 -6.29
N ALA A 114 2.53 11.77 -7.47
CA ALA A 114 2.49 10.81 -8.57
C ALA A 114 3.08 9.44 -8.19
N ILE A 115 4.21 9.42 -7.46
CA ILE A 115 4.83 8.17 -6.99
C ILE A 115 3.91 7.47 -5.98
N ALA A 116 3.34 8.22 -5.02
CA ALA A 116 2.47 7.68 -3.98
C ALA A 116 1.15 7.11 -4.53
N ILE A 117 0.49 7.81 -5.45
CA ILE A 117 -0.73 7.27 -6.08
C ILE A 117 -0.43 6.13 -7.03
N GLY A 118 0.75 6.09 -7.67
CA GLY A 118 1.14 4.96 -8.52
C GLY A 118 1.39 3.69 -7.70
N ASP A 119 1.92 3.82 -6.49
CA ASP A 119 2.12 2.70 -5.55
C ASP A 119 0.77 2.06 -5.18
N HIS A 120 -0.24 2.89 -4.92
CA HIS A 120 -1.59 2.42 -4.60
C HIS A 120 -2.48 2.13 -5.81
N GLY A 121 -2.13 2.70 -6.97
CA GLY A 121 -2.83 2.49 -8.24
C GLY A 121 -2.39 1.21 -8.94
N ILE A 122 -1.18 0.70 -8.70
CA ILE A 122 -0.65 -0.54 -9.30
C ILE A 122 -0.84 -1.75 -8.37
N ALA A 123 -1.53 -1.61 -7.23
CA ALA A 123 -2.12 -2.74 -6.47
C ALA A 123 -3.30 -3.41 -7.22
N LEU A 124 -3.20 -3.44 -8.55
CA LEU A 124 -4.20 -3.74 -9.56
C LEU A 124 -4.03 -5.17 -10.15
N HIS A 125 -3.15 -6.00 -9.59
CA HIS A 125 -2.81 -7.28 -10.23
C HIS A 125 -2.45 -8.44 -9.28
N SER A 126 -3.01 -8.47 -8.07
CA SER A 126 -2.76 -9.58 -7.15
C SER A 126 -3.95 -9.90 -6.27
#